data_AF-A0AAV0H9X9-F1
#
_entry.id   AF-A0AAV0H9X9-F1
#
_cell.length_a   1.000
_cell.length_b   1.000
_cell.length_c   1.000
_cell.angle_alpha   90.00
_cell.angle_beta   90.00
_cell.angle_gamma   90.00
#
_symmetry.space_group_name_H-M   'P 1'
#
loop_
_entity.id
_entity.type
_entity.pdbx_description
1 polymer ?
#
loop_
_entity_poly.entity_id
_entity_poly.type
_entity_poly.pdbx_seq_one_letter_code
_entity_poly.pdbx_strand_id
1 'polypeptide(L)'
;PHFSINRPLPYLQNPPQSHQPNQQSKQKEKKRYQIFLHSSNTVPTSLQMAPQITPTSAGALAAKTTTATLAKQPSISKCAYVTFLAGNGDYVKGVVGLAKGLRKAKSKYPLVVAILPDVPQEHRRILVSQGCIVREIEPVSPPDNQTEFAMAYYVINYSKLRIWKFVEYSRMIYLDGDIQVFENIDHLFDLPDGHFYAVMDCFCEKTWSHTPQHKIGYCQQRPDEVDWPVEKLGPKPALYFNAGMFVYEPSLTIYDQLMKKLKVTPPTPFAEQDFLNMFFRDVYRPIPNVYNLVLAMLWRHPENVQLEKVKVVHYCAATGI
;
A
#
# COMPACT_ATOMS: atom_id res chain seq x y z
N PRO A 1 54.48 11.83 34.32
CA PRO A 1 53.80 11.81 33.00
C PRO A 1 52.28 11.92 33.18
N HIS A 2 51.81 13.16 33.35
CA HIS A 2 50.40 13.53 33.25
C HIS A 2 50.00 13.64 31.78
N PHE A 3 48.76 13.30 31.43
CA PHE A 3 47.95 14.08 30.47
C PHE A 3 46.46 13.76 30.65
N SER A 4 45.72 14.70 31.25
CA SER A 4 44.32 14.99 30.95
C SER A 4 44.30 16.05 29.86
N ILE A 5 43.48 15.93 28.81
CA ILE A 5 43.01 17.08 28.02
C ILE A 5 41.57 16.83 27.57
N ASN A 6 40.65 17.57 28.20
CA ASN A 6 39.46 18.14 27.57
C ASN A 6 39.91 19.19 26.54
N ARG A 7 39.41 19.15 25.29
CA ARG A 7 38.70 20.29 24.65
C ARG A 7 38.28 20.01 23.17
N PRO A 8 37.27 20.76 22.68
CA PRO A 8 36.36 20.41 21.59
C PRO A 8 36.74 21.04 20.25
N LEU A 9 36.07 20.68 19.16
CA LEU A 9 35.93 21.44 17.89
C LEU A 9 34.87 20.75 17.00
N PRO A 10 34.21 21.43 16.02
CA PRO A 10 33.38 22.61 16.12
C PRO A 10 31.95 22.38 15.56
N TYR A 11 31.06 23.31 15.86
CA TYR A 11 29.74 23.48 15.25
C TYR A 11 29.82 23.73 13.72
N LEU A 12 28.79 23.24 13.02
CA LEU A 12 28.19 23.73 11.76
C LEU A 12 29.05 23.71 10.48
N GLN A 13 28.78 22.69 9.66
CA GLN A 13 28.56 22.92 8.22
C GLN A 13 27.16 22.41 7.85
N ASN A 14 26.44 23.26 7.13
CA ASN A 14 25.04 23.12 6.74
C ASN A 14 24.71 21.74 6.12
N PRO A 15 23.51 21.17 6.37
CA PRO A 15 23.06 20.00 5.63
C PRO A 15 22.96 20.35 4.14
N PRO A 16 23.36 19.44 3.23
CA PRO A 16 23.18 19.67 1.80
C PRO A 16 21.70 19.86 1.52
N GLN A 17 21.37 20.93 0.79
CA GLN A 17 20.02 21.23 0.33
C GLN A 17 19.40 19.97 -0.27
N SER A 18 18.20 19.63 0.20
CA SER A 18 17.38 18.57 -0.34
C SER A 18 17.18 18.82 -1.85
N HIS A 19 17.89 18.08 -2.68
CA HIS A 19 17.63 18.08 -4.12
C HIS A 19 16.24 17.50 -4.35
N GLN A 20 15.27 18.39 -4.57
CA GLN A 20 14.06 18.03 -5.27
C GLN A 20 14.47 17.39 -6.61
N PRO A 21 13.83 16.29 -7.04
CA PRO A 21 14.10 15.73 -8.35
C PRO A 21 13.86 16.83 -9.42
N ASN A 22 14.92 17.22 -10.14
CA ASN A 22 14.83 18.20 -11.22
C ASN A 22 13.78 17.74 -12.25
N GLN A 23 13.09 18.67 -12.93
CA GLN A 23 12.04 18.39 -13.93
C GLN A 23 12.44 17.29 -14.93
N GLN A 24 13.72 17.21 -15.32
CA GLN A 24 14.26 16.15 -16.17
C GLN A 24 14.09 14.73 -15.61
N SER A 25 14.27 14.54 -14.30
CA SER A 25 14.10 13.23 -13.65
C SER A 25 12.64 12.79 -13.63
N LYS A 26 11.72 13.72 -13.35
CA LYS A 26 10.27 13.48 -13.44
C LYS A 26 9.83 13.19 -14.87
N GLN A 27 10.40 13.90 -15.85
CA GLN A 27 10.14 13.65 -17.27
C GLN A 27 10.62 12.26 -17.70
N LYS A 28 11.76 11.79 -17.17
CA LYS A 28 12.33 10.47 -17.45
C LYS A 28 11.46 9.34 -16.89
N GLU A 29 10.98 9.46 -15.64
CA GLU A 29 10.05 8.50 -15.03
C GLU A 29 8.71 8.46 -15.78
N LYS A 30 8.14 9.62 -16.13
CA LYS A 30 6.91 9.69 -16.93
C LYS A 30 7.07 9.08 -18.32
N LYS A 31 8.20 9.34 -18.99
CA LYS A 31 8.49 8.79 -20.33
C LYS A 31 8.67 7.27 -20.28
N ARG A 32 9.33 6.74 -19.24
CA ARG A 32 9.44 5.28 -19.00
C ARG A 32 8.09 4.63 -18.80
N TYR A 33 7.23 5.26 -17.99
CA TYR A 33 5.89 4.77 -17.74
C TYR A 33 4.98 4.84 -18.99
N GLN A 34 5.11 5.89 -19.82
CA GLN A 34 4.38 5.96 -21.08
C GLN A 34 4.83 4.90 -22.08
N ILE A 35 6.14 4.61 -22.19
CA ILE A 35 6.64 3.50 -23.03
C ILE A 35 6.04 2.18 -22.55
N PHE A 36 6.03 1.95 -21.24
CA PHE A 36 5.43 0.78 -20.62
C PHE A 36 3.94 0.57 -20.97
N LEU A 37 3.13 1.63 -20.92
CA LEU A 37 1.70 1.57 -21.29
C LEU A 37 1.48 1.22 -22.78
N HIS A 38 2.42 1.59 -23.66
CA HIS A 38 2.30 1.27 -25.09
C HIS A 38 2.68 -0.18 -25.38
N SER A 39 3.63 -0.77 -24.67
CA SER A 39 4.04 -2.18 -24.85
C SER A 39 3.06 -3.19 -24.25
N SER A 40 2.35 -2.83 -23.19
CA SER A 40 1.39 -3.71 -22.50
C SER A 40 0.02 -3.79 -23.19
N ASN A 41 -0.22 -2.97 -24.24
CA ASN A 41 -1.41 -3.03 -25.09
C ASN A 41 -1.36 -4.10 -26.20
N THR A 42 -0.33 -4.97 -26.22
CA THR A 42 -0.25 -6.10 -27.16
C THR A 42 -0.23 -7.44 -26.43
N VAL A 43 -1.42 -7.95 -26.07
CA VAL A 43 -1.68 -9.37 -25.77
C VAL A 43 -3.00 -9.76 -26.46
N PRO A 44 -3.09 -10.93 -27.12
CA PRO A 44 -4.02 -11.13 -28.23
C PRO A 44 -5.46 -11.44 -27.79
N THR A 45 -6.39 -10.79 -28.50
CA THR A 45 -7.83 -10.99 -28.48
C THR A 45 -8.21 -12.41 -28.90
N SER A 46 -8.88 -13.18 -28.04
CA SER A 46 -9.80 -14.22 -28.50
C SER A 46 -10.86 -14.53 -27.43
N LEU A 47 -12.06 -13.98 -27.64
CA LEU A 47 -13.36 -14.63 -27.48
C LEU A 47 -14.46 -13.61 -27.87
N GLN A 48 -14.83 -13.67 -29.15
CA GLN A 48 -16.08 -13.20 -29.76
C GLN A 48 -17.29 -13.94 -29.11
N MET A 49 -18.56 -13.50 -29.06
CA MET A 49 -19.32 -12.50 -29.83
C MET A 49 -20.73 -12.27 -29.21
N ALA A 50 -21.24 -11.03 -29.32
CA ALA A 50 -22.61 -10.56 -29.67
C ALA A 50 -23.87 -10.91 -28.79
N PRO A 51 -25.02 -10.18 -28.90
CA PRO A 51 -25.38 -9.09 -29.81
C PRO A 51 -25.92 -7.77 -29.18
N GLN A 52 -26.12 -6.80 -30.08
CA GLN A 52 -26.55 -5.41 -29.93
C GLN A 52 -27.99 -5.20 -29.42
N ILE A 53 -28.23 -4.06 -28.75
CA ILE A 53 -29.53 -3.40 -28.63
C ILE A 53 -29.33 -1.87 -28.71
N THR A 54 -29.91 -1.23 -29.73
CA THR A 54 -30.25 0.21 -29.81
C THR A 54 -31.64 0.42 -29.16
N PRO A 55 -32.04 1.58 -28.59
CA PRO A 55 -32.15 2.88 -29.31
C PRO A 55 -31.93 4.20 -28.51
N THR A 56 -31.53 5.23 -29.26
CA THR A 56 -32.14 6.59 -29.42
C THR A 56 -32.29 7.63 -28.28
N SER A 57 -31.80 8.83 -28.63
CA SER A 57 -32.23 10.21 -28.35
C SER A 57 -32.07 10.91 -26.99
N ALA A 58 -31.47 12.09 -27.13
CA ALA A 58 -31.30 13.20 -26.20
C ALA A 58 -32.60 13.79 -25.64
N GLY A 59 -32.50 14.32 -24.42
CA GLY A 59 -33.43 15.28 -23.84
C GLY A 59 -32.65 16.28 -22.97
N ALA A 60 -32.59 17.53 -23.43
CA ALA A 60 -32.02 18.65 -22.69
C ALA A 60 -32.93 19.05 -21.52
N LEU A 61 -32.35 19.41 -20.37
CA LEU A 61 -33.07 20.12 -19.32
C LEU A 61 -32.18 21.18 -18.67
N ALA A 62 -32.83 22.33 -18.47
CA ALA A 62 -32.25 23.64 -18.27
C ALA A 62 -31.67 23.89 -16.88
N ALA A 63 -30.71 24.80 -16.85
CA ALA A 63 -30.04 25.32 -15.66
C ALA A 63 -31.01 26.04 -14.72
N LYS A 64 -30.90 25.75 -13.42
CA LYS A 64 -31.40 26.61 -12.34
C LYS A 64 -30.22 27.07 -11.50
N THR A 65 -29.98 28.37 -11.54
CA THR A 65 -28.99 29.08 -10.73
C THR A 65 -29.53 29.19 -9.30
N THR A 66 -28.93 28.45 -8.36
CA THR A 66 -29.08 28.69 -6.92
C THR A 66 -27.80 29.31 -6.40
N THR A 67 -27.95 30.49 -5.80
CA THR A 67 -26.93 31.25 -5.08
C THR A 67 -26.33 30.40 -3.96
N ALA A 68 -25.08 30.00 -4.14
CA ALA A 68 -24.33 29.23 -3.15
C ALA A 68 -23.82 30.17 -2.04
N THR A 69 -24.41 30.04 -0.85
CA THR A 69 -23.80 30.47 0.41
C THR A 69 -22.41 29.86 0.54
N LEU A 70 -21.38 30.68 0.79
CA LEU A 70 -20.00 30.26 1.05
C LEU A 70 -19.97 29.33 2.27
N ALA A 71 -19.99 28.02 1.99
CA ALA A 71 -19.77 26.99 2.98
C ALA A 71 -18.35 27.12 3.53
N LYS A 72 -18.24 27.20 4.85
CA LYS A 72 -16.99 27.11 5.59
C LYS A 72 -16.23 25.86 5.11
N GLN A 73 -15.03 26.04 4.55
CA GLN A 73 -14.19 24.92 4.09
C GLN A 73 -14.07 23.90 5.23
N PRO A 74 -14.46 22.63 5.02
CA PRO A 74 -14.34 21.61 6.05
C PRO A 74 -12.87 21.49 6.44
N SER A 75 -12.58 21.61 7.74
CA SER A 75 -11.23 21.38 8.26
C SER A 75 -10.79 19.98 7.84
N ILE A 76 -9.67 19.88 7.13
CA ILE A 76 -9.09 18.59 6.72
C ILE A 76 -8.86 17.77 8.00
N SER A 77 -9.46 16.59 8.05
CA SER A 77 -9.21 15.64 9.13
C SER A 77 -7.72 15.31 9.17
N LYS A 78 -7.10 15.33 10.35
CA LYS A 78 -5.70 14.94 10.52
C LYS A 78 -5.45 13.45 10.24
N CYS A 79 -6.50 12.63 10.22
CA CYS A 79 -6.42 11.21 9.90
C CYS A 79 -7.26 10.85 8.67
N ALA A 80 -6.80 9.87 7.91
CA ALA A 80 -7.52 9.33 6.75
C ALA A 80 -7.18 7.87 6.48
N TYR A 81 -8.12 7.16 5.86
CA TYR A 81 -7.81 5.90 5.19
C TYR A 81 -7.19 6.19 3.84
N VAL A 82 -6.31 5.31 3.36
CA VAL A 82 -5.73 5.40 2.02
C VAL A 82 -5.68 4.06 1.34
N THR A 83 -6.02 4.05 0.05
CA THR A 83 -5.85 2.89 -0.85
C THR A 83 -5.14 3.34 -2.12
N PHE A 84 -4.62 2.40 -2.89
CA PHE A 84 -3.96 2.65 -4.16
C PHE A 84 -4.72 1.98 -5.32
N LEU A 85 -4.75 2.63 -6.48
CA LEU A 85 -5.34 2.09 -7.70
C LEU A 85 -4.49 2.45 -8.93
N ALA A 86 -4.25 1.47 -9.78
CA ALA A 86 -3.56 1.62 -11.07
C ALA A 86 -4.30 0.86 -12.15
N GLY A 87 -4.10 1.26 -13.40
CA GLY A 87 -4.64 0.58 -14.58
C GLY A 87 -6.12 0.84 -14.84
N ASN A 88 -6.63 0.13 -15.84
CA ASN A 88 -8.00 0.22 -16.37
C ASN A 88 -8.85 -1.02 -16.06
N GLY A 89 -8.36 -1.92 -15.21
CA GLY A 89 -9.07 -3.16 -14.85
C GLY A 89 -10.11 -2.99 -13.74
N ASP A 90 -10.58 -4.14 -13.25
CA ASP A 90 -11.71 -4.23 -12.32
C ASP A 90 -11.39 -3.87 -10.87
N TYR A 91 -10.13 -3.56 -10.52
CA TYR A 91 -9.74 -3.17 -9.15
C TYR A 91 -10.51 -1.95 -8.62
N VAL A 92 -11.04 -1.09 -9.50
CA VAL A 92 -11.96 0.00 -9.10
C VAL A 92 -13.20 -0.54 -8.36
N LYS A 93 -13.70 -1.72 -8.72
CA LYS A 93 -14.86 -2.35 -8.06
C LYS A 93 -14.53 -2.70 -6.60
N GLY A 94 -13.32 -3.21 -6.35
CA GLY A 94 -12.81 -3.47 -5.01
C GLY A 94 -12.71 -2.19 -4.18
N VAL A 95 -12.12 -1.13 -4.73
CA VAL A 95 -12.03 0.19 -4.06
C VAL A 95 -13.41 0.78 -3.76
N VAL A 96 -14.40 0.60 -4.65
CA VAL A 96 -15.80 0.98 -4.39
C VAL A 96 -16.40 0.16 -3.25
N GLY A 97 -16.10 -1.15 -3.18
CA GLY A 97 -16.47 -2.03 -2.07
C GLY A 97 -15.89 -1.55 -0.73
N LEU A 98 -14.60 -1.24 -0.72
CA LEU A 98 -13.90 -0.66 0.44
C LEU A 98 -14.55 0.65 0.91
N ALA A 99 -14.82 1.59 0.00
CA ALA A 99 -15.46 2.85 0.32
C ALA A 99 -16.86 2.65 0.95
N LYS A 100 -17.65 1.71 0.40
CA LYS A 100 -18.96 1.34 0.97
C LYS A 100 -18.82 0.65 2.33
N GLY A 101 -17.79 -0.18 2.51
CA GLY A 101 -17.44 -0.83 3.77
C GLY A 101 -17.19 0.15 4.89
N LEU A 102 -16.27 1.08 4.67
CA LEU A 102 -15.95 2.16 5.62
C LEU A 102 -17.20 2.99 5.97
N ARG A 103 -18.04 3.31 4.97
CA ARG A 103 -19.30 4.03 5.19
C ARG A 103 -20.29 3.22 6.03
N LYS A 104 -20.45 1.92 5.74
CA LYS A 104 -21.32 1.01 6.50
C LYS A 104 -20.84 0.83 7.95
N ALA A 105 -19.52 0.77 8.14
CA ALA A 105 -18.85 0.77 9.43
C ALA A 105 -18.89 2.15 10.13
N LYS A 106 -19.51 3.16 9.52
CA LYS A 106 -19.65 4.52 10.07
C LYS A 106 -18.31 5.17 10.43
N SER A 107 -17.27 4.91 9.63
CA SER A 107 -16.00 5.62 9.76
C SER A 107 -16.22 7.12 9.66
N LYS A 108 -15.58 7.89 10.55
CA LYS A 108 -15.63 9.36 10.52
C LYS A 108 -14.55 9.97 9.61
N TYR A 109 -13.65 9.14 9.07
CA TYR A 109 -12.48 9.56 8.32
C TYR A 109 -12.65 9.33 6.81
N PRO A 110 -12.10 10.21 5.96
CA PRO A 110 -12.21 10.07 4.52
C PRO A 110 -11.37 8.89 4.00
N LEU A 111 -11.72 8.40 2.81
CA LEU A 111 -10.89 7.49 2.02
C LEU A 111 -10.19 8.28 0.92
N VAL A 112 -8.86 8.35 0.99
CA VAL A 112 -7.99 8.88 -0.07
C VAL A 112 -7.64 7.74 -1.03
N VAL A 113 -7.85 7.93 -2.32
CA VAL A 113 -7.47 6.95 -3.35
C VAL A 113 -6.29 7.53 -4.12
N ALA A 114 -5.09 7.03 -3.82
CA ALA A 114 -3.90 7.32 -4.60
C ALA A 114 -4.01 6.63 -5.95
N ILE A 115 -3.91 7.36 -7.06
CA ILE A 115 -4.04 6.81 -8.41
C ILE A 115 -2.82 7.08 -9.28
N LEU A 116 -2.53 6.15 -10.18
CA LEU A 116 -1.61 6.41 -11.29
C LEU A 116 -2.33 7.14 -12.45
N PRO A 117 -1.56 7.80 -13.34
CA PRO A 117 -2.13 8.53 -14.48
C PRO A 117 -2.95 7.67 -15.44
N ASP A 118 -2.70 6.37 -15.50
CA ASP A 118 -3.38 5.41 -16.39
C ASP A 118 -4.81 5.06 -15.96
N VAL A 119 -5.23 5.42 -14.74
CA VAL A 119 -6.59 5.17 -14.26
C VAL A 119 -7.58 6.00 -15.10
N PRO A 120 -8.55 5.37 -15.80
CA PRO A 120 -9.49 6.06 -16.68
C PRO A 120 -10.32 7.12 -15.97
N GLN A 121 -10.68 8.18 -16.69
CA GLN A 121 -11.52 9.26 -16.14
C GLN A 121 -12.87 8.77 -15.62
N GLU A 122 -13.42 7.72 -16.24
CA GLU A 122 -14.64 7.05 -15.76
C GLU A 122 -14.45 6.48 -14.35
N HIS A 123 -13.38 5.72 -14.10
CA HIS A 123 -13.07 5.17 -12.78
C HIS A 123 -12.90 6.29 -11.75
N ARG A 124 -12.19 7.38 -12.13
CA ARG A 124 -12.03 8.56 -11.25
C ARG A 124 -13.38 9.18 -10.87
N ARG A 125 -14.31 9.33 -11.83
CA ARG A 125 -15.67 9.84 -11.57
C ARG A 125 -16.47 8.90 -10.66
N ILE A 126 -16.35 7.58 -10.84
CA ILE A 126 -16.98 6.59 -9.97
C ILE A 126 -16.47 6.75 -8.54
N LEU A 127 -15.16 6.86 -8.34
CA LEU A 127 -14.57 7.03 -7.00
C LEU A 127 -15.04 8.32 -6.32
N VAL A 128 -15.03 9.44 -7.04
CA VAL A 128 -15.55 10.73 -6.52
C VAL A 128 -17.04 10.62 -6.17
N SER A 129 -17.84 9.93 -6.98
CA SER A 129 -19.27 9.73 -6.66
C SER A 129 -19.51 8.83 -5.43
N GLN A 130 -18.52 8.02 -5.05
CA GLN A 130 -18.52 7.29 -3.77
C GLN A 130 -18.03 8.14 -2.58
N GLY A 131 -17.68 9.41 -2.80
CA GLY A 131 -17.16 10.30 -1.76
C GLY A 131 -15.67 10.11 -1.47
N CYS A 132 -14.93 9.41 -2.33
CA CYS A 132 -13.48 9.27 -2.19
C CYS A 132 -12.75 10.54 -2.59
N ILE A 133 -11.64 10.83 -1.90
CA ILE A 133 -10.69 11.88 -2.29
C ILE A 133 -9.69 11.27 -3.26
N VAL A 134 -9.80 11.57 -4.56
CA VAL A 134 -8.90 11.03 -5.58
C VAL A 134 -7.64 11.89 -5.67
N ARG A 135 -6.47 11.27 -5.50
CA ARG A 135 -5.16 11.94 -5.56
C ARG A 135 -4.23 11.26 -6.54
N GLU A 136 -3.89 11.94 -7.63
CA GLU A 136 -2.90 11.43 -8.58
C GLU A 136 -1.48 11.48 -8.00
N ILE A 137 -0.72 10.41 -8.21
CA ILE A 137 0.67 10.26 -7.79
C ILE A 137 1.58 9.88 -8.97
N GLU A 138 2.87 10.17 -8.82
CA GLU A 138 3.87 9.81 -9.83
C GLU A 138 4.25 8.31 -9.70
N PRO A 139 4.37 7.57 -10.82
CA PRO A 139 4.87 6.21 -10.82
C PRO A 139 6.26 6.09 -10.16
N VAL A 140 6.58 4.94 -9.56
CA VAL A 140 7.94 4.62 -9.07
C VAL A 140 8.50 3.51 -9.95
N SER A 141 9.58 3.75 -10.67
CA SER A 141 10.25 2.70 -11.45
C SER A 141 11.34 2.01 -10.62
N PRO A 142 11.41 0.67 -10.61
CA PRO A 142 12.55 -0.04 -10.05
C PRO A 142 13.82 0.21 -10.91
N PRO A 143 15.01 -0.23 -10.45
CA PRO A 143 16.25 -0.16 -11.23
C PRO A 143 16.15 -0.89 -12.58
N ASP A 144 16.99 -0.48 -13.55
CA ASP A 144 16.89 -0.80 -14.99
C ASP A 144 17.16 -2.29 -15.38
N ASN A 145 17.25 -3.21 -14.42
CA ASN A 145 17.76 -4.57 -14.60
C ASN A 145 16.69 -5.68 -14.56
N GLN A 146 15.42 -5.36 -14.82
CA GLN A 146 14.30 -6.30 -14.79
C GLN A 146 13.67 -6.53 -16.18
N THR A 147 12.98 -7.65 -16.38
CA THR A 147 12.17 -7.91 -17.60
C THR A 147 10.91 -7.04 -17.61
N GLU A 148 10.29 -6.82 -18.78
CA GLU A 148 9.16 -5.87 -18.91
C GLU A 148 7.93 -6.19 -18.04
N PHE A 149 7.53 -7.47 -17.95
CA PHE A 149 6.43 -7.89 -17.07
C PHE A 149 6.78 -7.78 -15.59
N ALA A 150 8.00 -8.14 -15.20
CA ALA A 150 8.48 -7.93 -13.83
C ALA A 150 8.51 -6.43 -13.50
N MET A 151 8.89 -5.59 -14.47
CA MET A 151 8.88 -4.14 -14.35
C MET A 151 7.48 -3.59 -14.06
N ALA A 152 6.45 -4.08 -14.76
CA ALA A 152 5.04 -3.71 -14.55
C ALA A 152 4.61 -3.91 -13.08
N TYR A 153 4.84 -5.13 -12.60
CA TYR A 153 4.49 -5.56 -11.25
C TYR A 153 5.19 -4.69 -10.21
N TYR A 154 6.50 -4.46 -10.36
CA TYR A 154 7.25 -3.62 -9.44
C TYR A 154 6.87 -2.14 -9.51
N VAL A 155 6.55 -1.60 -10.69
CA VAL A 155 6.10 -0.22 -10.81
C VAL A 155 4.83 0.01 -10.01
N ILE A 156 3.84 -0.88 -10.18
CA ILE A 156 2.56 -0.80 -9.48
C ILE A 156 2.78 -0.89 -7.97
N ASN A 157 3.49 -1.94 -7.52
CA ASN A 157 3.68 -2.19 -6.09
C ASN A 157 4.53 -1.13 -5.39
N TYR A 158 5.64 -0.68 -5.98
CA TYR A 158 6.47 0.35 -5.35
C TYR A 158 5.87 1.76 -5.45
N SER A 159 4.95 2.01 -6.40
CA SER A 159 4.20 3.26 -6.45
C SER A 159 3.36 3.53 -5.20
N LYS A 160 2.95 2.48 -4.50
CA LYS A 160 2.29 2.55 -3.18
C LYS A 160 3.09 3.39 -2.18
N LEU A 161 4.42 3.40 -2.25
CA LEU A 161 5.28 4.17 -1.34
C LEU A 161 5.08 5.69 -1.43
N ARG A 162 4.43 6.21 -2.48
CA ARG A 162 4.14 7.64 -2.62
C ARG A 162 3.14 8.14 -1.56
N ILE A 163 2.39 7.26 -0.90
CA ILE A 163 1.44 7.64 0.16
C ILE A 163 2.12 8.28 1.38
N TRP A 164 3.43 8.07 1.59
CA TRP A 164 4.18 8.78 2.63
C TRP A 164 4.33 10.29 2.36
N LYS A 165 4.03 10.75 1.15
CA LYS A 165 4.03 12.19 0.81
C LYS A 165 2.75 12.92 1.25
N PHE A 166 1.74 12.22 1.77
CA PHE A 166 0.45 12.81 2.13
C PHE A 166 0.53 13.48 3.51
N VAL A 167 1.49 14.41 3.66
CA VAL A 167 1.83 15.08 4.93
C VAL A 167 0.80 16.11 5.40
N GLU A 168 -0.30 16.29 4.66
CA GLU A 168 -1.47 16.97 5.20
C GLU A 168 -2.21 16.15 6.28
N TYR A 169 -1.94 14.84 6.36
CA TYR A 169 -2.42 13.94 7.41
C TYR A 169 -1.31 13.65 8.41
N SER A 170 -1.63 13.60 9.71
CA SER A 170 -0.70 13.16 10.75
C SER A 170 -0.64 11.64 10.88
N ARG A 171 -1.72 10.93 10.53
CA ARG A 171 -1.77 9.46 10.57
C ARG A 171 -2.68 8.91 9.49
N MET A 172 -2.28 7.79 8.90
CA MET A 172 -3.06 7.12 7.88
C MET A 172 -3.14 5.63 8.12
N ILE A 173 -4.26 5.02 7.72
CA ILE A 173 -4.42 3.57 7.63
C ILE A 173 -4.47 3.21 6.16
N TYR A 174 -3.45 2.50 5.70
CA TYR A 174 -3.44 1.93 4.37
C TYR A 174 -4.30 0.65 4.33
N LEU A 175 -5.09 0.49 3.28
CA LEU A 175 -5.86 -0.71 2.96
C LEU A 175 -5.72 -0.98 1.44
N ASP A 176 -5.32 -2.19 1.05
CA ASP A 176 -5.32 -2.60 -0.37
C ASP A 176 -6.73 -2.54 -0.96
N GLY A 177 -6.82 -2.42 -2.29
CA GLY A 177 -8.09 -2.28 -3.01
C GLY A 177 -8.97 -3.54 -2.98
N ASP A 178 -8.44 -4.68 -2.55
CA ASP A 178 -9.11 -5.96 -2.36
C ASP A 178 -9.42 -6.26 -0.88
N ILE A 179 -9.38 -5.25 -0.02
CA ILE A 179 -9.82 -5.32 1.37
C ILE A 179 -11.28 -4.86 1.54
N GLN A 180 -12.02 -5.60 2.36
CA GLN A 180 -13.35 -5.21 2.82
C GLN A 180 -13.37 -4.96 4.33
N VAL A 181 -13.94 -3.82 4.71
CA VAL A 181 -14.19 -3.46 6.11
C VAL A 181 -15.64 -3.78 6.47
N PHE A 182 -15.83 -4.52 7.56
CA PHE A 182 -17.13 -4.96 8.10
C PHE A 182 -17.50 -4.25 9.40
N GLU A 183 -16.50 -3.89 10.22
CA GLU A 183 -16.68 -3.14 11.47
C GLU A 183 -15.78 -1.91 11.53
N ASN A 184 -16.10 -0.97 12.41
CA ASN A 184 -15.32 0.25 12.58
C ASN A 184 -13.93 -0.07 13.18
N ILE A 185 -12.88 0.48 12.58
CA ILE A 185 -11.49 0.35 13.02
C ILE A 185 -10.81 1.71 13.26
N ASP A 186 -11.61 2.77 13.46
CA ASP A 186 -11.12 4.13 13.65
C ASP A 186 -10.25 4.27 14.91
N HIS A 187 -10.45 3.42 15.92
CA HIS A 187 -9.63 3.39 17.13
C HIS A 187 -8.16 3.04 16.86
N LEU A 188 -7.84 2.49 15.68
CA LEU A 188 -6.45 2.25 15.29
C LEU A 188 -5.67 3.56 15.02
N PHE A 189 -6.37 4.68 14.77
CA PHE A 189 -5.72 6.00 14.69
C PHE A 189 -5.19 6.48 16.04
N ASP A 190 -5.70 5.94 17.15
CA ASP A 190 -5.31 6.31 18.52
C ASP A 190 -4.13 5.46 19.04
N LEU A 191 -3.57 4.57 18.21
CA LEU A 191 -2.37 3.81 18.56
C LEU A 191 -1.16 4.75 18.77
N PRO A 192 -0.21 4.39 19.66
CA PRO A 192 0.97 5.20 19.93
C PRO A 192 1.79 5.57 18.69
N ASP A 193 2.31 6.80 18.69
CA ASP A 193 3.16 7.34 17.62
C ASP A 193 4.54 6.64 17.56
N GLY A 194 5.22 6.78 16.41
CA GLY A 194 6.58 6.28 16.20
C GLY A 194 6.68 4.80 15.86
N HIS A 195 5.56 4.16 15.52
CA HIS A 195 5.47 2.74 15.21
C HIS A 195 4.82 2.48 13.84
N PHE A 196 5.15 1.33 13.26
CA PHE A 196 4.50 0.79 12.07
C PHE A 196 3.63 -0.39 12.50
N TYR A 197 2.31 -0.25 12.42
CA TYR A 197 1.39 -1.31 12.86
C TYR A 197 0.85 -2.08 11.68
N ALA A 198 0.96 -3.41 11.70
CA ALA A 198 0.45 -4.28 10.65
C ALA A 198 0.16 -5.68 11.19
N VAL A 199 -0.70 -6.43 10.51
CA VAL A 199 -1.01 -7.81 10.89
C VAL A 199 0.12 -8.74 10.44
N MET A 200 0.51 -9.63 11.34
CA MET A 200 1.54 -10.63 11.08
C MET A 200 1.09 -11.62 10.00
N ASP A 201 1.96 -11.93 9.03
CA ASP A 201 1.66 -12.94 7.99
C ASP A 201 2.08 -14.35 8.47
N CYS A 202 2.14 -15.33 7.57
CA CYS A 202 2.64 -16.68 7.81
C CYS A 202 3.72 -17.08 6.81
N PHE A 203 4.54 -18.07 7.16
CA PHE A 203 5.55 -18.66 6.27
C PHE A 203 5.07 -19.95 5.60
N CYS A 204 3.77 -20.27 5.73
CA CYS A 204 3.19 -21.53 5.28
C CYS A 204 2.83 -21.55 3.78
N GLU A 205 2.87 -20.40 3.09
CA GLU A 205 2.59 -20.35 1.65
C GLU A 205 3.73 -20.94 0.81
N LYS A 206 3.39 -21.61 -0.30
CA LYS A 206 4.35 -22.24 -1.22
C LYS A 206 5.40 -21.26 -1.76
N THR A 207 5.06 -19.99 -1.89
CA THR A 207 6.01 -18.93 -2.29
C THR A 207 7.19 -18.82 -1.33
N TRP A 208 7.03 -19.21 -0.06
CA TRP A 208 8.12 -19.30 0.94
C TRP A 208 8.99 -20.55 0.81
N SER A 209 8.70 -21.51 -0.09
CA SER A 209 9.39 -22.81 -0.18
C SER A 209 10.90 -22.76 -0.34
N HIS A 210 11.43 -21.64 -0.84
CA HIS A 210 12.87 -21.41 -0.97
C HIS A 210 13.55 -21.05 0.37
N THR A 211 12.79 -20.60 1.37
CA THR A 211 13.29 -20.09 2.65
C THR A 211 13.56 -21.17 3.70
N PRO A 212 14.51 -20.98 4.63
CA PRO A 212 14.75 -21.91 5.74
C PRO A 212 13.52 -22.15 6.62
N GLN A 213 12.74 -21.10 6.90
CA GLN A 213 11.51 -21.14 7.70
C GLN A 213 10.54 -22.18 7.16
N HIS A 214 10.21 -22.08 5.87
CA HIS A 214 9.27 -22.99 5.24
C HIS A 214 9.82 -24.43 5.17
N LYS A 215 11.11 -24.58 4.86
CA LYS A 215 11.76 -25.90 4.71
C LYS A 215 11.75 -26.72 5.99
N ILE A 216 11.81 -26.08 7.15
CA ILE A 216 11.76 -26.76 8.45
C ILE A 216 10.34 -26.80 9.05
N GLY A 217 9.35 -26.22 8.38
CA GLY A 217 7.98 -26.10 8.89
C GLY A 217 7.78 -25.04 9.97
N TYR A 218 8.76 -24.15 10.19
CA TYR A 218 8.65 -23.07 11.17
C TYR A 218 7.69 -21.98 10.67
N CYS A 219 6.72 -21.59 11.51
CA CYS A 219 5.83 -20.46 11.25
C CYS A 219 5.70 -19.56 12.47
N GLN A 220 5.80 -18.24 12.26
CA GLN A 220 5.63 -17.24 13.34
C GLN A 220 4.21 -17.18 13.93
N GLN A 221 3.20 -17.76 13.25
CA GLN A 221 1.84 -17.90 13.78
C GLN A 221 1.73 -19.06 14.80
N ARG A 222 2.68 -20.00 14.79
CA ARG A 222 2.78 -21.13 15.72
C ARG A 222 4.24 -21.29 16.18
N PRO A 223 4.78 -20.30 16.91
CA PRO A 223 6.20 -20.23 17.20
C PRO A 223 6.73 -21.39 18.07
N ASP A 224 5.83 -22.12 18.74
CA ASP A 224 6.15 -23.20 19.68
C ASP A 224 6.02 -24.61 19.06
N GLU A 225 5.53 -24.72 17.82
CA GLU A 225 5.35 -26.02 17.15
C GLU A 225 6.66 -26.55 16.56
N VAL A 226 7.56 -25.65 16.17
CA VAL A 226 8.88 -25.97 15.62
C VAL A 226 9.92 -25.05 16.26
N ASP A 227 10.83 -25.64 17.03
CA ASP A 227 11.97 -24.91 17.58
C ASP A 227 12.89 -24.42 16.45
N TRP A 228 13.22 -23.12 16.48
CA TRP A 228 14.17 -22.55 15.52
C TRP A 228 15.59 -23.03 15.82
N PRO A 229 16.28 -23.75 14.92
CA PRO A 229 17.60 -24.31 15.21
C PRO A 229 18.69 -23.23 15.11
N VAL A 230 18.83 -22.44 16.18
CA VAL A 230 19.71 -21.26 16.24
C VAL A 230 21.15 -21.58 15.85
N GLU A 231 21.68 -22.73 16.29
CA GLU A 231 23.05 -23.16 16.00
C GLU A 231 23.32 -23.37 14.50
N LYS A 232 22.29 -23.77 13.73
CA LYS A 232 22.42 -24.09 12.30
C LYS A 232 21.98 -22.93 11.40
N LEU A 233 20.95 -22.19 11.79
CA LEU A 233 20.31 -21.17 10.97
C LEU A 233 20.53 -19.74 11.46
N GLY A 234 21.24 -19.56 12.58
CA GLY A 234 21.46 -18.26 13.20
C GLY A 234 20.23 -17.76 13.96
N PRO A 235 20.14 -16.44 14.24
CA PRO A 235 19.04 -15.89 15.02
C PRO A 235 17.69 -16.13 14.36
N LYS A 236 16.64 -16.23 15.19
CA LYS A 236 15.25 -16.34 14.74
C LYS A 236 14.94 -15.18 13.78
N PRO A 237 14.20 -15.43 12.67
CA PRO A 237 13.84 -14.36 11.75
C PRO A 237 13.02 -13.29 12.48
N ALA A 238 13.20 -12.04 12.04
CA ALA A 238 12.35 -10.94 12.47
C ALA A 238 10.88 -11.24 12.11
N LEU A 239 9.96 -10.68 12.88
CA LEU A 239 8.54 -10.79 12.57
C LEU A 239 8.25 -10.18 11.19
N TYR A 240 7.35 -10.83 10.46
CA TYR A 240 7.00 -10.47 9.11
C TYR A 240 5.50 -10.14 9.00
N PHE A 241 5.14 -8.99 8.44
CA PHE A 241 3.75 -8.57 8.29
C PHE A 241 3.25 -8.66 6.85
N ASN A 242 1.93 -8.79 6.72
CA ASN A 242 1.23 -8.59 5.46
C ASN A 242 1.10 -7.08 5.18
N ALA A 243 1.48 -6.61 4.00
CA ALA A 243 1.48 -5.19 3.65
C ALA A 243 0.16 -4.69 3.06
N GLY A 244 -0.90 -5.50 3.08
CA GLY A 244 -2.21 -5.07 2.60
C GLY A 244 -2.94 -4.12 3.55
N MET A 245 -2.58 -4.16 4.84
CA MET A 245 -3.08 -3.20 5.81
C MET A 245 -1.98 -2.79 6.77
N PHE A 246 -1.84 -1.47 6.98
CA PHE A 246 -0.96 -0.94 8.00
C PHE A 246 -1.34 0.47 8.45
N VAL A 247 -0.98 0.80 9.70
CA VAL A 247 -1.07 2.15 10.27
C VAL A 247 0.31 2.79 10.23
N TYR A 248 0.40 4.02 9.71
CA TYR A 248 1.66 4.74 9.58
C TYR A 248 1.49 6.26 9.66
N GLU A 249 2.61 6.96 9.80
CA GLU A 249 2.70 8.42 9.80
C GLU A 249 3.34 8.90 8.48
N PRO A 250 2.60 9.67 7.64
CA PRO A 250 3.20 10.29 6.46
C PRO A 250 4.35 11.22 6.84
N SER A 251 5.47 11.12 6.13
CA SER A 251 6.66 11.92 6.39
C SER A 251 7.51 12.01 5.13
N LEU A 252 7.85 13.24 4.71
CA LEU A 252 8.76 13.45 3.57
C LEU A 252 10.16 12.89 3.86
N THR A 253 10.61 12.95 5.12
CA THR A 253 11.90 12.40 5.53
C THR A 253 11.92 10.87 5.38
N ILE A 254 10.88 10.19 5.87
CA ILE A 254 10.76 8.73 5.72
C ILE A 254 10.59 8.35 4.26
N TYR A 255 9.78 9.09 3.50
CA TYR A 255 9.62 8.92 2.07
C TYR A 255 10.97 9.00 1.32
N ASP A 256 11.79 10.01 1.59
CA ASP A 256 13.10 10.16 0.94
C ASP A 256 14.05 9.01 1.31
N GLN A 257 13.99 8.51 2.54
CA GLN A 257 14.73 7.34 2.98
C GLN A 257 14.25 6.06 2.28
N LEU A 258 12.93 5.85 2.15
CA LEU A 258 12.33 4.75 1.40
C LEU A 258 12.83 4.77 -0.05
N MET A 259 12.77 5.91 -0.73
CA MET A 259 13.21 6.02 -2.12
C MET A 259 14.72 5.79 -2.29
N LYS A 260 15.56 6.30 -1.37
CA LYS A 260 17.00 6.06 -1.38
C LYS A 260 17.32 4.58 -1.18
N LYS A 261 16.64 3.93 -0.23
CA LYS A 261 16.83 2.52 0.08
C LYS A 261 16.35 1.62 -1.06
N LEU A 262 15.20 1.94 -1.66
CA LEU A 262 14.63 1.17 -2.78
C LEU A 262 15.60 1.07 -3.96
N LYS A 263 16.30 2.17 -4.30
CA LYS A 263 17.27 2.21 -5.41
C LYS A 263 18.40 1.19 -5.30
N VAL A 264 18.78 0.82 -4.07
CA VAL A 264 19.88 -0.10 -3.78
C VAL A 264 19.39 -1.46 -3.27
N THR A 265 18.07 -1.66 -3.17
CA THR A 265 17.49 -2.92 -2.71
C THR A 265 17.08 -3.75 -3.91
N PRO A 266 17.61 -4.98 -4.05
CA PRO A 266 17.16 -5.90 -5.08
C PRO A 266 15.65 -6.19 -4.94
N PRO A 267 14.87 -6.16 -6.03
CA PRO A 267 13.47 -6.57 -5.98
C PRO A 267 13.31 -8.03 -5.56
N THR A 268 12.24 -8.32 -4.85
CA THR A 268 11.93 -9.64 -4.30
C THR A 268 10.52 -10.11 -4.74
N PRO A 269 10.18 -11.40 -4.58
CA PRO A 269 8.88 -11.92 -5.02
C PRO A 269 7.66 -11.23 -4.42
N PHE A 270 7.74 -10.71 -3.18
CA PHE A 270 6.65 -9.95 -2.56
C PHE A 270 6.86 -8.42 -2.64
N ALA A 271 7.70 -7.96 -3.57
CA ALA A 271 7.92 -6.55 -3.92
C ALA A 271 7.97 -5.57 -2.73
N GLU A 272 6.92 -4.77 -2.54
CA GLU A 272 6.87 -3.74 -1.53
C GLU A 272 6.61 -4.30 -0.13
N GLN A 273 5.96 -5.47 0.00
CA GLN A 273 5.77 -6.11 1.30
C GLN A 273 7.11 -6.49 1.93
N ASP A 274 7.99 -7.16 1.18
CA ASP A 274 9.34 -7.50 1.65
C ASP A 274 10.15 -6.23 1.93
N PHE A 275 10.04 -5.23 1.06
CA PHE A 275 10.74 -3.96 1.22
C PHE A 275 10.32 -3.22 2.49
N LEU A 276 9.01 -3.14 2.78
CA LEU A 276 8.48 -2.52 3.97
C LEU A 276 8.86 -3.31 5.23
N ASN A 277 8.82 -4.65 5.18
CA ASN A 277 9.27 -5.52 6.28
C ASN A 277 10.76 -5.30 6.60
N MET A 278 11.60 -5.14 5.58
CA MET A 278 13.00 -4.77 5.76
C MET A 278 13.14 -3.37 6.36
N PHE A 279 12.41 -2.38 5.83
CA PHE A 279 12.60 -0.98 6.19
C PHE A 279 12.07 -0.64 7.59
N PHE A 280 10.90 -1.16 7.96
CA PHE A 280 10.22 -0.84 9.22
C PHE A 280 10.46 -1.86 10.33
N ARG A 281 11.39 -2.81 10.14
CA ARG A 281 11.70 -3.90 11.08
C ARG A 281 11.76 -3.47 12.55
N ASP A 282 12.50 -2.40 12.83
CA ASP A 282 12.82 -2.01 14.21
C ASP A 282 11.67 -1.25 14.91
N VAL A 283 10.73 -0.72 14.12
CA VAL A 283 9.56 0.03 14.61
C VAL A 283 8.24 -0.72 14.41
N TYR A 284 8.30 -1.92 13.84
CA TYR A 284 7.13 -2.76 13.60
C TYR A 284 6.50 -3.24 14.92
N ARG A 285 5.17 -3.15 14.98
CA ARG A 285 4.34 -3.64 16.08
C ARG A 285 3.17 -4.46 15.51
N PRO A 286 3.07 -5.77 15.82
CA PRO A 286 1.97 -6.58 15.33
C PRO A 286 0.63 -6.13 15.92
N ILE A 287 -0.41 -6.14 15.09
CA ILE A 287 -1.81 -6.01 15.54
C ILE A 287 -2.57 -7.31 15.23
N PRO A 288 -3.68 -7.59 15.94
CA PRO A 288 -4.43 -8.83 15.79
C PRO A 288 -4.96 -9.10 14.37
N ASN A 289 -5.05 -10.38 14.01
CA ASN A 289 -5.53 -10.87 12.71
C ASN A 289 -6.90 -10.33 12.29
N VAL A 290 -7.75 -9.92 13.25
CA VAL A 290 -9.09 -9.37 12.97
C VAL A 290 -9.06 -8.07 12.16
N TYR A 291 -7.92 -7.38 12.09
CA TYR A 291 -7.74 -6.11 11.37
C TYR A 291 -7.21 -6.27 9.94
N ASN A 292 -6.85 -7.49 9.54
CA ASN A 292 -6.42 -7.83 8.18
C ASN A 292 -6.43 -9.37 8.04
N LEU A 293 -7.62 -9.98 8.05
CA LEU A 293 -7.72 -11.42 7.87
C LEU A 293 -7.47 -11.76 6.40
N VAL A 294 -6.24 -12.19 6.09
CA VAL A 294 -5.94 -12.85 4.82
C VAL A 294 -6.70 -14.18 4.79
N LEU A 295 -7.55 -14.39 3.79
CA LEU A 295 -8.44 -15.56 3.74
C LEU A 295 -7.71 -16.90 3.93
N ALA A 296 -6.48 -17.00 3.44
CA ALA A 296 -5.69 -18.22 3.58
C ALA A 296 -5.38 -18.63 5.02
N MET A 297 -5.48 -17.71 5.98
CA MET A 297 -5.36 -18.04 7.40
C MET A 297 -6.46 -18.98 7.88
N LEU A 298 -7.63 -19.02 7.22
CA LEU A 298 -8.73 -19.93 7.58
C LEU A 298 -8.35 -21.41 7.48
N TRP A 299 -7.40 -21.77 6.59
CA TRP A 299 -6.95 -23.15 6.43
C TRP A 299 -5.47 -23.37 6.77
N ARG A 300 -4.65 -22.31 6.81
CA ARG A 300 -3.26 -22.39 7.28
C ARG A 300 -3.15 -22.37 8.79
N HIS A 301 -3.95 -21.53 9.45
CA HIS A 301 -3.92 -21.27 10.89
C HIS A 301 -5.33 -21.09 11.49
N PRO A 302 -6.26 -22.05 11.31
CA PRO A 302 -7.62 -21.95 11.86
C PRO A 302 -7.63 -21.72 13.38
N GLU A 303 -6.63 -22.24 14.10
CA GLU A 303 -6.43 -22.04 15.54
C GLU A 303 -6.27 -20.57 15.95
N ASN A 304 -5.81 -19.73 15.02
CA ASN A 304 -5.56 -18.30 15.24
C ASN A 304 -6.66 -17.39 14.67
N VAL A 305 -7.77 -17.96 14.18
CA VAL A 305 -8.88 -17.21 13.59
C VAL A 305 -10.14 -17.32 14.44
N GLN A 306 -10.61 -16.19 14.95
CA GLN A 306 -11.92 -16.05 15.59
C GLN A 306 -12.83 -15.29 14.63
N LEU A 307 -13.53 -16.02 13.75
CA LEU A 307 -14.23 -15.48 12.59
C LEU A 307 -15.25 -14.39 12.96
N GLU A 308 -15.92 -14.56 14.10
CA GLU A 308 -16.97 -13.71 14.64
C GLU A 308 -16.43 -12.36 15.15
N LYS A 309 -15.10 -12.26 15.35
CA LYS A 309 -14.43 -11.03 15.76
C LYS A 309 -13.77 -10.29 14.59
N VAL A 310 -13.82 -10.85 13.38
CA VAL A 310 -13.14 -10.31 12.20
C VAL A 310 -13.79 -9.00 11.78
N LYS A 311 -12.98 -7.95 11.68
CA LYS A 311 -13.44 -6.61 11.31
C LYS A 311 -13.09 -6.27 9.86
N VAL A 312 -12.00 -6.83 9.37
CA VAL A 312 -11.43 -6.54 8.05
C VAL A 312 -10.97 -7.85 7.41
N VAL A 313 -11.37 -8.08 6.17
CA VAL A 313 -10.98 -9.25 5.37
C VAL A 313 -10.20 -8.79 4.15
N HIS A 314 -9.11 -9.49 3.87
CA HIS A 314 -8.27 -9.26 2.71
C HIS A 314 -8.45 -10.42 1.73
N TYR A 315 -9.09 -10.11 0.59
CA TYR A 315 -9.37 -11.05 -0.50
C TYR A 315 -8.18 -11.20 -1.44
N CYS A 316 -6.99 -11.38 -0.85
CA CYS A 316 -5.77 -11.58 -1.61
C CYS A 316 -5.94 -12.80 -2.52
N ALA A 317 -5.67 -12.64 -3.82
CA ALA A 317 -5.61 -13.78 -4.71
C ALA A 317 -4.47 -14.70 -4.24
N ALA A 318 -4.71 -16.01 -4.19
CA ALA A 318 -3.62 -16.95 -4.03
C ALA A 318 -2.59 -16.65 -5.13
N THR A 319 -1.32 -16.46 -4.75
CA THR A 319 -0.23 -16.38 -5.73
C THR A 319 -0.07 -17.77 -6.35
N GLY A 320 -0.97 -18.11 -7.27
CA GLY A 320 -0.86 -19.24 -8.15
C GLY A 320 0.25 -18.92 -9.14
N ILE A 321 1.47 -19.33 -8.78
CA ILE A 321 2.56 -19.50 -9.74
C ILE A 321 2.20 -20.66 -10.65
#